data_AF-A0A959VMY9-F1
#
_entry.id   AF-A0A959VMY9-F1
#
_cell.length_a   1.000
_cell.length_b   1.000
_cell.length_c   1.000
_cell.angle_alpha   90.00
_cell.angle_beta   90.00
_cell.angle_gamma   90.00
#
_symmetry.space_group_name_H-M   'P 1'
#
loop_
_entity.id
_entity.type
_entity.pdbx_description
1 polymer ?
#
loop_
_entity_poly.entity_id
_entity_poly.type
_entity_poly.pdbx_seq_one_letter_code
_entity_poly.pdbx_strand_id
1 'polypeptide(L)'
;KPKTEFPLNNAKQVLRLASTVENLGAAAYLGQAARIQSPDVLAAALSIHSVEGRHAAALNTLLGKTPVPDGPFAAPAPAAMVLNAVQPFIVS
;
A
#
# COMPACT_ATOMS: atom_id res chain seq x y z
N LYS A 1 16.90 -12.64 -10.63
CA LYS A 1 16.16 -12.24 -9.41
C LYS A 1 15.81 -10.78 -9.59
N PRO A 2 14.55 -10.36 -9.39
CA PRO A 2 14.20 -8.95 -9.49
C PRO A 2 15.05 -8.15 -8.49
N LYS A 3 15.62 -7.03 -8.93
CA LYS A 3 16.31 -6.08 -8.06
C LYS A 3 15.41 -4.85 -7.88
N THR A 4 15.63 -4.11 -6.81
CA THR A 4 14.90 -2.86 -6.57
C THR A 4 15.87 -1.74 -6.23
N GLU A 5 15.51 -0.53 -6.61
CA GLU A 5 16.25 0.68 -6.29
C GLU A 5 15.29 1.76 -5.76
N PHE A 6 15.66 2.39 -4.65
CA PHE A 6 14.87 3.44 -4.03
C PHE A 6 15.74 4.69 -3.82
N PRO A 7 15.39 5.84 -4.42
CA PRO A 7 16.17 7.08 -4.29
C PRO A 7 15.89 7.77 -2.94
N LEU A 8 16.38 7.18 -1.84
CA LEU A 8 16.14 7.60 -0.46
C LEU A 8 17.36 8.29 0.14
N ASN A 9 17.44 9.61 0.00
CA ASN A 9 18.56 10.42 0.47
C ASN A 9 18.27 11.17 1.78
N ASN A 10 17.02 11.18 2.27
CA ASN A 10 16.66 11.81 3.54
C ASN A 10 15.37 11.24 4.16
N ALA A 11 15.17 11.51 5.45
CA ALA A 11 14.00 11.04 6.20
C ALA A 11 12.66 11.47 5.57
N LYS A 12 12.60 12.67 4.96
CA LYS A 12 11.38 13.16 4.31
C LYS A 12 11.05 12.35 3.05
N GLN A 13 12.05 11.86 2.31
CA GLN A 13 11.86 10.95 1.18
C GLN A 13 11.41 9.57 1.65
N VAL A 14 12.00 9.03 2.72
CA VAL A 14 11.57 7.77 3.34
C VAL A 14 10.11 7.85 3.76
N LEU A 15 9.74 8.91 4.49
CA LEU A 15 8.37 9.12 4.96
C LEU A 15 7.36 9.21 3.81
N ARG A 16 7.70 9.93 2.73
CA ARG A 16 6.84 10.01 1.55
C ARG A 16 6.68 8.66 0.85
N LEU A 17 7.78 7.93 0.66
CA LEU A 17 7.72 6.63 0.02
C LEU A 17 6.93 5.63 0.87
N ALA A 18 7.16 5.59 2.19
CA ALA A 18 6.42 4.74 3.11
C ALA A 18 4.92 5.03 3.04
N SER A 19 4.52 6.32 3.10
CA SER A 19 3.12 6.72 2.91
C SER A 19 2.56 6.18 1.59
N THR A 20 3.28 6.34 0.47
CA THR A 20 2.83 5.82 -0.83
C THR A 20 2.69 4.29 -0.82
N VAL A 21 3.66 3.57 -0.26
CA VAL A 21 3.67 2.10 -0.25
C VAL A 21 2.55 1.53 0.61
N GLU A 22 2.32 2.05 1.82
CA GLU A 22 1.28 1.54 2.73
C GLU A 22 -0.13 1.81 2.20
N ASN A 23 -0.37 2.99 1.60
CA ASN A 23 -1.65 3.26 0.92
C ASN A 23 -1.86 2.30 -0.26
N LEU A 24 -0.81 2.06 -1.06
CA LEU A 24 -0.88 1.14 -2.20
C LEU A 24 -1.09 -0.33 -1.74
N GLY A 25 -0.40 -0.74 -0.68
CA GLY A 25 -0.50 -2.08 -0.10
C GLY A 25 -1.91 -2.35 0.42
N ALA A 26 -2.48 -1.43 1.20
CA ALA A 26 -3.86 -1.52 1.66
C ALA A 26 -4.84 -1.70 0.49
N ALA A 27 -4.74 -0.86 -0.54
CA ALA A 27 -5.60 -0.95 -1.72
C ALA A 27 -5.40 -2.26 -2.50
N ALA A 28 -4.17 -2.75 -2.60
CA ALA A 28 -3.83 -3.99 -3.32
C ALA A 28 -4.43 -5.23 -2.64
N TYR A 29 -4.32 -5.36 -1.32
CA TYR A 29 -4.93 -6.48 -0.58
C TYR A 29 -6.45 -6.49 -0.74
N LEU A 30 -7.09 -5.33 -0.61
CA LEU A 30 -8.53 -5.20 -0.80
C LEU A 30 -8.93 -5.54 -2.24
N GLY A 31 -8.16 -5.10 -3.24
CA GLY A 31 -8.41 -5.40 -4.65
C GLY A 31 -8.27 -6.86 -5.03
N GLN A 32 -7.58 -7.68 -4.23
CA GLN A 32 -7.47 -9.13 -4.45
C GLN A 32 -8.41 -9.95 -3.54
N ALA A 33 -9.06 -9.34 -2.54
CA ALA A 33 -9.86 -10.06 -1.55
C ALA A 33 -10.91 -11.00 -2.17
N ALA A 34 -11.62 -10.54 -3.20
CA ALA A 34 -12.66 -11.35 -3.89
C ALA A 34 -12.11 -12.56 -4.66
N ARG A 35 -10.79 -12.65 -4.87
CA ARG A 35 -10.13 -13.77 -5.56
C ARG A 35 -9.60 -14.82 -4.58
N ILE A 36 -9.62 -14.55 -3.29
CA ILE A 36 -9.12 -15.45 -2.24
C ILE A 36 -10.26 -16.37 -1.81
N GLN A 37 -10.13 -17.67 -2.11
CA GLN A 37 -11.16 -18.66 -1.81
C GLN A 37 -11.03 -19.29 -0.43
N SER A 38 -9.79 -19.41 0.09
CA SER A 38 -9.55 -19.95 1.42
C SER A 38 -9.96 -18.92 2.48
N PRO A 39 -10.87 -19.25 3.42
CA PRO A 39 -11.26 -18.34 4.49
C PRO A 39 -10.08 -17.92 5.37
N ASP A 40 -9.15 -18.84 5.64
CA ASP A 40 -7.97 -18.56 6.46
C ASP A 40 -7.03 -17.57 5.76
N VAL A 41 -6.82 -17.74 4.46
CA VAL A 41 -6.02 -16.80 3.66
C VAL A 41 -6.72 -15.46 3.52
N LEU A 42 -8.04 -15.43 3.38
CA LEU A 42 -8.82 -14.20 3.32
C LEU A 42 -8.73 -13.43 4.64
N ALA A 43 -8.86 -14.12 5.77
CA ALA A 43 -8.71 -13.52 7.10
C ALA A 43 -7.31 -12.93 7.29
N ALA A 44 -6.27 -13.64 6.85
CA ALA A 44 -4.90 -13.12 6.87
C ALA A 44 -4.74 -11.88 5.97
N ALA A 45 -5.26 -11.91 4.74
CA ALA A 45 -5.19 -10.77 3.82
C ALA A 45 -5.93 -9.53 4.36
N LEU A 46 -7.11 -9.71 4.97
CA LEU A 46 -7.87 -8.63 5.60
C LEU A 46 -7.16 -8.08 6.85
N SER A 47 -6.48 -8.93 7.61
CA SER A 47 -5.64 -8.51 8.74
C SER A 47 -4.50 -7.61 8.27
N ILE A 48 -3.80 -7.99 7.18
CA ILE A 48 -2.72 -7.16 6.62
C ILE A 48 -3.27 -5.85 6.07
N HIS A 49 -4.34 -5.88 5.28
CA HIS A 49 -5.03 -4.67 4.81
C HIS A 49 -5.32 -3.67 5.94
N SER A 50 -5.81 -4.14 7.08
CA SER A 50 -6.12 -3.30 8.24
C SER A 50 -4.86 -2.68 8.90
N VAL A 51 -3.75 -3.42 8.92
CA VAL A 51 -2.46 -2.91 9.41
C VAL A 51 -1.92 -1.83 8.47
N GLU A 52 -1.86 -2.11 7.17
CA GLU A 52 -1.38 -1.18 6.13
C GLU A 52 -2.20 0.12 6.15
N GLY A 53 -3.53 0.03 6.29
CA GLY A 53 -4.40 1.20 6.44
C GLY A 53 -4.06 2.07 7.66
N ARG A 54 -3.68 1.47 8.80
CA ARG A 54 -3.26 2.21 10.00
C ARG A 54 -1.89 2.85 9.83
N HIS A 55 -0.95 2.17 9.19
CA HIS A 55 0.34 2.77 8.84
C HIS A 55 0.15 3.95 7.88
N ALA A 56 -0.65 3.77 6.83
CA ALA A 56 -1.00 4.80 5.88
C ALA A 56 -1.59 6.03 6.58
N ALA A 57 -2.55 5.84 7.50
CA ALA A 57 -3.15 6.92 8.28
C ALA A 57 -2.11 7.68 9.14
N ALA A 58 -1.22 6.96 9.82
CA ALA A 58 -0.17 7.55 10.64
C ALA A 58 0.83 8.34 9.79
N LEU A 59 1.33 7.76 8.69
CA LEU A 59 2.30 8.39 7.80
C LEU A 59 1.70 9.59 7.05
N ASN A 60 0.43 9.50 6.64
CA ASN A 60 -0.30 10.62 6.05
C ASN A 60 -0.43 11.77 7.04
N THR A 61 -0.76 11.50 8.30
CA THR A 61 -0.81 12.51 9.37
C THR A 61 0.54 13.20 9.54
N LEU A 62 1.64 12.45 9.59
CA LEU A 62 3.00 13.01 9.68
C LEU A 62 3.39 13.86 8.46
N LEU A 63 2.78 13.60 7.30
CA LEU A 63 2.95 14.39 6.08
C LEU A 63 1.98 15.57 5.96
N GLY A 64 1.09 15.78 6.94
CA GLY A 64 0.04 16.81 6.87
C GLY A 64 -1.06 16.51 5.86
N LYS A 65 -1.24 15.24 5.46
CA LYS A 65 -2.32 14.76 4.60
C LYS A 65 -3.48 14.22 5.44
N THR A 66 -4.64 14.03 4.81
CA THR A 66 -5.75 13.33 5.45
C THR A 66 -5.36 11.88 5.82
N PRO A 67 -5.67 11.41 7.03
CA PRO A 67 -5.47 10.00 7.41
C PRO A 67 -6.42 9.05 6.68
N VAL A 68 -7.48 9.57 6.07
CA VAL A 68 -8.53 8.81 5.37
C VAL A 68 -8.70 9.34 3.93
N PRO A 69 -7.73 9.08 3.03
CA PRO A 69 -7.73 9.66 1.68
C PRO A 69 -8.91 9.21 0.80
N ASP A 70 -9.46 8.03 1.06
CA ASP A 70 -10.59 7.46 0.32
C ASP A 70 -11.96 7.76 0.98
N GLY A 71 -11.96 8.55 2.05
CA GLY A 71 -13.15 8.80 2.87
C GLY A 71 -13.51 7.61 3.77
N PRO A 72 -14.80 7.32 4.00
CA PRO A 72 -15.23 6.31 4.97
C PRO A 72 -15.06 4.86 4.51
N PHE A 73 -14.84 4.62 3.21
CA PHE A 73 -14.68 3.29 2.64
C PHE A 73 -13.36 3.21 1.87
N ALA A 74 -12.53 2.22 2.20
CA ALA A 74 -11.27 2.00 1.50
C ALA A 74 -11.51 1.64 0.03
N ALA A 75 -10.66 2.17 -0.86
CA ALA A 75 -10.75 1.90 -2.30
C ALA A 75 -9.83 0.73 -2.71
N PRO A 76 -10.34 -0.30 -3.42
CA PRO A 76 -9.49 -1.36 -3.96
C PRO A 76 -8.67 -0.89 -5.16
N ALA A 77 -7.45 -1.42 -5.31
CA ALA A 77 -6.63 -1.22 -6.50
C ALA A 77 -6.51 -2.53 -7.32
N PRO A 78 -6.75 -2.50 -8.65
CA PRO A 78 -6.54 -3.66 -9.50
C PRO A 78 -5.04 -3.95 -9.67
N ALA A 79 -4.68 -5.21 -9.87
CA ALA A 79 -3.28 -5.65 -9.97
C ALA A 79 -2.47 -4.88 -11.03
N ALA A 80 -3.09 -4.51 -12.16
CA ALA A 80 -2.43 -3.71 -13.20
C ALA A 80 -2.04 -2.30 -12.70
N MET A 81 -2.91 -1.65 -11.92
CA MET A 81 -2.62 -0.35 -11.31
C MET A 81 -1.50 -0.48 -10.28
N VAL A 82 -1.54 -1.54 -9.46
CA VAL A 82 -0.49 -1.81 -8.46
C VAL A 82 0.85 -2.03 -9.15
N LEU A 83 0.89 -2.86 -10.20
CA LEU A 83 2.11 -3.12 -10.96
C LEU A 83 2.69 -1.84 -11.57
N ASN A 84 1.84 -1.02 -12.20
CA ASN A 84 2.26 0.26 -12.77
C ASN A 84 2.84 1.20 -11.71
N ALA A 85 2.26 1.22 -10.50
CA ALA A 85 2.73 2.06 -9.41
C ALA A 85 4.08 1.62 -8.83
N VAL A 86 4.38 0.32 -8.83
CA VAL A 86 5.66 -0.21 -8.32
C VAL A 86 6.75 -0.31 -9.40
N GLN A 87 6.38 -0.28 -10.68
CA GLN A 87 7.30 -0.45 -11.80
C GLN A 87 8.55 0.45 -11.77
N PRO A 88 8.47 1.74 -11.37
CA PRO A 88 9.66 2.59 -11.28
C PRO A 88 10.72 2.12 -10.27
N PHE A 89 10.36 1.26 -9.32
CA PHE A 89 11.28 0.74 -8.30
C PHE A 89 11.88 -0.61 -8.68
N ILE A 90 11.41 -1.25 -9.75
CA ILE A 90 11.89 -2.54 -10.21
C ILE A 90 13.02 -2.29 -11.22
N VAL A 91 14.24 -2.63 -10.82
CA VAL A 91 15.42 -2.61 -11.69
C VAL A 91 15.77 -4.06 -12.02
N SER A 92 15.92 -4.38 -13.31
CA SER A 92 16.03 -5.74 -13.86
C SER A 92 16.93 -6.72 -13.07
#